data_AF-A0A4Y9S7C8-F1
#
_entry.id   AF-A0A4Y9S7C8-F1
#
_cell.length_a   1.000
_cell.length_b   1.000
_cell.length_c   1.000
_cell.angle_alpha   90.00
_cell.angle_beta   90.00
_cell.angle_gamma   90.00
#
_symmetry.space_group_name_H-M   'P 1'
#
loop_
_entity.id
_entity.type
_entity.pdbx_description
1 polymer ?
#
loop_
_entity_poly.entity_id
_entity_poly.type
_entity_poly.pdbx_seq_one_letter_code
_entity_poly.pdbx_strand_id
1 'polypeptide(L)'
;MRAWVTIRREDGAVLPAPVPAVEGASLLEVVVVDITEQGNRRPIKVARLMPIGEQRILAQLKLPRPVKFQGWTLVLSGVEELRDGHVIRGVAQTWLCQLAPPERAAGFKVIDTYTAGVRDPGRAWRERSGSGGRLALGDQYSSELQRQTTCAELLSYSISTLPTKRLVDAYIEFMSEEGFELGGLRIHSAHGVRPQRVVRDGWFCRYDIPERELTKHEARMLR
;
A
#
# COMPACT_ATOMS: atom_id res chain seq x y z
N MET A 1 -0.94 -8.59 3.57
CA MET A 1 -1.07 -7.86 4.85
C MET A 1 -2.34 -8.36 5.50
N ARG A 2 -2.40 -8.46 6.83
CA ARG A 2 -3.64 -8.92 7.50
C ARG A 2 -4.55 -7.72 7.76
N ALA A 3 -5.84 -7.86 7.47
CA ALA A 3 -6.82 -6.79 7.64
C ALA A 3 -8.25 -7.30 7.84
N TRP A 4 -9.05 -6.55 8.59
CA TRP A 4 -10.51 -6.60 8.50
C TRP A 4 -10.93 -5.77 7.30
N VAL A 5 -11.73 -6.33 6.41
CA VAL A 5 -12.10 -5.66 5.16
C VAL A 5 -13.61 -5.48 5.08
N THR A 6 -14.01 -4.24 4.86
CA THR A 6 -15.41 -3.88 4.62
C THR A 6 -15.58 -3.23 3.26
N ILE A 7 -16.78 -3.35 2.68
CA ILE A 7 -17.15 -2.75 1.40
C ILE A 7 -18.24 -1.71 1.59
N ARG A 8 -18.34 -0.78 0.64
CA ARG A 8 -19.34 0.30 0.63
C ARG A 8 -20.31 0.20 -0.54
N ARG A 9 -20.15 -0.80 -1.40
CA ARG A 9 -21.04 -1.06 -2.51
C ARG A 9 -21.32 -2.54 -2.63
N GLU A 10 -22.50 -2.87 -3.11
CA GLU A 10 -22.92 -4.22 -3.46
C GLU A 10 -23.63 -4.13 -4.81
N ASP A 11 -23.18 -4.90 -5.79
CA ASP A 11 -23.70 -4.86 -7.17
C ASP A 11 -23.76 -3.47 -7.82
N GLY A 12 -22.87 -2.56 -7.39
CA GLY A 12 -22.80 -1.17 -7.83
C GLY A 12 -23.72 -0.21 -7.07
N ALA A 13 -24.62 -0.71 -6.22
CA ALA A 13 -25.42 0.11 -5.32
C ALA A 13 -24.58 0.57 -4.12
N VAL A 14 -24.76 1.82 -3.69
CA VAL A 14 -24.09 2.36 -2.49
C VAL A 14 -24.80 1.86 -1.25
N LEU A 15 -24.03 1.31 -0.30
CA LEU A 15 -24.55 0.82 0.97
C LEU A 15 -24.64 1.94 2.01
N PRO A 16 -25.68 1.94 2.87
CA PRO A 16 -25.85 2.96 3.91
C PRO A 16 -24.75 2.92 4.98
N ALA A 17 -24.19 1.73 5.23
CA ALA A 17 -23.06 1.50 6.14
C ALA A 17 -22.06 0.53 5.49
N PRO A 18 -20.78 0.53 5.89
CA PRO A 18 -19.86 -0.49 5.43
C PRO A 18 -20.27 -1.86 5.99
N VAL A 19 -20.24 -2.88 5.16
CA VAL A 19 -20.50 -4.28 5.53
C VAL A 19 -19.23 -5.11 5.33
N PRO A 20 -19.07 -6.26 6.01
CA PRO A 20 -17.94 -7.15 5.75
C PRO A 20 -17.84 -7.52 4.26
N ALA A 21 -16.63 -7.49 3.71
CA ALA A 21 -16.40 -7.86 2.31
C ALA A 21 -16.68 -9.35 2.04
N VAL A 22 -16.58 -10.18 3.07
CA VAL A 22 -16.88 -11.61 3.04
C VAL A 22 -17.66 -11.93 4.30
N GLU A 23 -18.86 -12.49 4.14
CA GLU A 23 -19.72 -12.85 5.28
C GLU A 23 -19.04 -13.91 6.17
N GLY A 24 -19.13 -13.73 7.49
CA GLY A 24 -18.54 -14.63 8.48
C GLY A 24 -17.01 -14.55 8.61
N ALA A 25 -16.31 -13.79 7.77
CA ALA A 25 -14.86 -13.61 7.86
C ALA A 25 -14.50 -12.51 8.86
N SER A 26 -13.52 -12.79 9.73
CA SER A 26 -12.98 -11.80 10.68
C SER A 26 -11.71 -11.14 10.13
N LEU A 27 -10.59 -11.87 10.12
CA LEU A 27 -9.29 -11.36 9.68
C LEU A 27 -8.85 -12.08 8.41
N LEU A 28 -8.51 -11.30 7.37
CA LEU A 28 -8.15 -11.80 6.05
C LEU A 28 -6.75 -11.34 5.65
N GLU A 29 -6.12 -12.10 4.77
CA GLU A 29 -4.95 -11.65 4.04
C GLU A 29 -5.37 -10.85 2.80
N VAL A 30 -4.94 -9.60 2.75
CA VAL A 30 -5.00 -8.74 1.57
C VAL A 30 -3.69 -8.85 0.81
N VAL A 31 -3.76 -9.30 -0.44
CA VAL A 31 -2.61 -9.50 -1.31
C VAL A 31 -2.83 -8.77 -2.63
N VAL A 32 -1.81 -8.06 -3.11
CA VAL A 32 -1.83 -7.39 -4.42
C VAL A 32 -0.75 -7.99 -5.29
N VAL A 33 -1.16 -8.55 -6.43
CA VAL A 33 -0.32 -9.28 -7.37
C VAL A 33 -0.66 -8.92 -8.81
N ASP A 34 0.29 -9.13 -9.71
CA ASP A 34 0.08 -9.11 -11.15
C ASP A 34 -0.44 -10.48 -11.62
N ILE A 35 -1.51 -10.49 -12.42
CA ILE A 35 -2.05 -11.70 -13.05
C ILE A 35 -2.16 -11.50 -14.56
N THR A 36 -2.02 -12.59 -15.32
CA THR A 36 -2.29 -12.60 -16.75
C THR A 36 -3.63 -13.29 -16.98
N GLU A 37 -4.62 -12.57 -17.51
CA GLU A 37 -5.90 -13.16 -17.86
C GLU A 37 -5.81 -13.90 -19.19
N GLN A 38 -6.58 -14.98 -19.35
CA GLN A 38 -6.64 -15.72 -20.61
C GLN A 38 -7.06 -14.77 -21.75
N GLY A 39 -6.21 -14.66 -22.78
CA GLY A 39 -6.43 -13.77 -23.92
C GLY A 39 -5.81 -12.37 -23.78
N ASN A 40 -5.38 -11.95 -22.58
CA ASN A 40 -4.69 -10.68 -22.37
C ASN A 40 -3.17 -10.88 -22.39
N ARG A 41 -2.46 -10.11 -23.23
CA ARG A 41 -0.99 -10.17 -23.33
C ARG A 41 -0.27 -9.39 -22.22
N ARG A 42 -0.98 -8.53 -21.49
CA ARG A 42 -0.39 -7.66 -20.46
C ARG A 42 -0.92 -8.07 -19.08
N PRO A 43 -0.03 -8.25 -18.09
CA PRO A 43 -0.45 -8.47 -16.72
C PRO A 43 -1.29 -7.30 -16.20
N ILE A 44 -2.30 -7.60 -15.39
CA ILE A 44 -3.09 -6.63 -14.65
C ILE A 44 -2.89 -6.82 -13.16
N LYS A 45 -2.96 -5.73 -12.40
CA LYS A 45 -2.94 -5.81 -10.93
C LYS A 45 -4.31 -6.20 -10.40
N VAL A 46 -4.32 -7.10 -9.42
CA VAL A 46 -5.51 -7.50 -8.67
C VAL A 46 -5.21 -7.51 -7.18
N ALA A 47 -6.14 -6.99 -6.38
CA ALA A 47 -6.16 -7.21 -4.95
C ALA A 47 -7.06 -8.41 -4.64
N ARG A 48 -6.63 -9.27 -3.73
CA ARG A 48 -7.34 -10.49 -3.32
C ARG A 48 -7.49 -10.53 -1.82
N LEU A 49 -8.64 -11.04 -1.37
CA LEU A 49 -8.88 -11.43 0.00
C LEU A 49 -8.78 -12.95 0.12
N MET A 50 -8.00 -13.42 1.09
CA MET A 50 -7.77 -14.84 1.34
C MET A 50 -7.85 -15.12 2.85
N PRO A 51 -8.26 -16.33 3.27
CA PRO A 51 -8.03 -16.78 4.64
C PRO A 51 -6.54 -16.77 4.95
N ILE A 52 -6.18 -16.61 6.22
CA ILE A 52 -4.79 -16.56 6.66
C ILE A 52 -4.10 -17.90 6.38
N GLY A 53 -2.95 -17.86 5.69
CA GLY A 53 -2.18 -19.06 5.34
C GLY A 53 -2.78 -19.92 4.23
N GLU A 54 -3.89 -19.52 3.61
CA GLU A 54 -4.54 -20.24 2.51
C GLU A 54 -4.35 -19.52 1.16
N GLN A 55 -4.44 -20.27 0.07
CA GLN A 55 -4.41 -19.73 -1.30
C GLN A 55 -5.82 -19.56 -1.89
N ARG A 56 -6.86 -19.79 -1.09
CA ARG A 56 -8.25 -19.69 -1.52
C ARG A 56 -8.63 -18.21 -1.64
N ILE A 57 -9.05 -17.80 -2.83
CA ILE A 57 -9.53 -16.45 -3.11
C ILE A 57 -11.00 -16.36 -2.69
N LEU A 58 -11.32 -15.46 -1.77
CA LEU A 58 -12.68 -15.19 -1.30
C LEU A 58 -13.33 -14.01 -2.03
N ALA A 59 -12.53 -12.98 -2.33
CA ALA A 59 -12.95 -11.81 -3.09
C ALA A 59 -11.78 -11.27 -3.90
N GLN A 60 -12.09 -10.57 -5.01
CA GLN A 60 -11.09 -9.98 -5.89
C GLN A 60 -11.50 -8.60 -6.37
N LEU A 61 -10.55 -7.68 -6.39
CA LEU A 61 -10.69 -6.31 -6.89
C LEU A 61 -9.65 -6.06 -7.98
N LYS A 62 -10.10 -5.88 -9.22
CA LYS A 62 -9.24 -5.56 -10.37
C LYS A 62 -8.80 -4.11 -10.36
N LEU A 63 -7.62 -3.85 -10.91
CA LEU A 63 -7.02 -2.53 -11.05
C LEU A 63 -7.03 -1.74 -9.73
N PRO A 64 -6.53 -2.33 -8.62
CA PRO A 64 -6.60 -1.71 -7.32
C PRO A 64 -5.78 -0.42 -7.31
N ARG A 65 -6.41 0.67 -6.88
CA ARG A 65 -5.78 1.96 -6.64
C ARG A 65 -5.86 2.30 -5.16
N PRO A 66 -4.74 2.62 -4.48
CA PRO A 66 -4.81 3.18 -3.15
C PRO A 66 -5.38 4.60 -3.25
N VAL A 67 -6.42 4.88 -2.47
CA VAL A 67 -7.09 6.20 -2.46
C VAL A 67 -6.77 6.96 -1.18
N LYS A 68 -6.69 6.23 -0.06
CA LYS A 68 -6.37 6.81 1.24
C LYS A 68 -5.58 5.82 2.07
N PHE A 69 -4.61 6.32 2.81
CA PHE A 69 -3.97 5.60 3.91
C PHE A 69 -3.83 6.54 5.09
N GLN A 70 -4.38 6.18 6.24
CA GLN A 70 -4.27 6.99 7.45
C GLN A 70 -4.31 6.07 8.67
N GLY A 71 -3.29 6.19 9.53
CA GLY A 71 -3.12 5.27 10.66
C GLY A 71 -2.92 3.85 10.15
N TRP A 72 -3.85 2.95 10.47
CA TRP A 72 -3.84 1.56 10.00
C TRP A 72 -4.95 1.27 8.99
N THR A 73 -5.61 2.30 8.47
CA THR A 73 -6.69 2.12 7.50
C THR A 73 -6.18 2.41 6.09
N LEU A 74 -6.19 1.39 5.23
CA LEU A 74 -5.95 1.51 3.80
C LEU A 74 -7.27 1.43 3.05
N VAL A 75 -7.50 2.34 2.12
CA VAL A 75 -8.66 2.32 1.23
C VAL A 75 -8.18 1.98 -0.19
N LEU A 76 -8.69 0.88 -0.72
CA LEU A 76 -8.46 0.45 -2.10
C LEU A 76 -9.74 0.67 -2.91
N SER A 77 -9.62 1.28 -4.09
CA SER A 77 -10.68 1.36 -5.08
C SER A 77 -10.33 0.50 -6.28
N GLY A 78 -11.32 -0.05 -6.96
CA GLY A 78 -11.10 -0.83 -8.18
C GLY A 78 -12.40 -1.32 -8.78
N VAL A 79 -12.31 -2.40 -9.54
CA VAL A 79 -13.45 -3.03 -10.22
C VAL A 79 -13.66 -4.43 -9.67
N GLU A 80 -14.86 -4.69 -9.18
CA GLU A 80 -15.33 -6.04 -8.86
C GLU A 80 -16.07 -6.60 -10.06
N GLU A 81 -15.80 -7.85 -10.44
CA GLU A 81 -16.49 -8.51 -11.54
C GLU A 81 -17.55 -9.45 -11.02
N LEU A 82 -18.76 -9.24 -11.50
CA LEU A 82 -19.94 -10.02 -11.15
C LEU A 82 -20.39 -10.80 -12.36
N ARG A 83 -20.76 -12.06 -12.13
CA ARG A 83 -21.31 -12.91 -13.17
C ARG A 83 -22.82 -12.87 -13.11
N ASP A 84 -23.43 -12.33 -14.16
CA ASP A 84 -24.87 -12.32 -14.37
C ASP A 84 -25.21 -13.24 -15.55
N GLY A 85 -25.50 -14.49 -15.24
CA GLY A 85 -25.63 -15.57 -16.24
C GLY A 85 -24.37 -15.77 -17.07
N HIS A 86 -24.43 -15.42 -18.37
CA HIS A 86 -23.31 -15.50 -19.30
C HIS A 86 -22.51 -14.20 -19.43
N VAL A 87 -22.96 -13.11 -18.83
CA VAL A 87 -22.33 -11.79 -18.94
C VAL A 87 -21.49 -11.52 -17.70
N ILE A 88 -20.27 -11.02 -17.91
CA ILE A 88 -19.43 -10.48 -16.83
C ILE A 88 -19.61 -8.97 -16.81
N ARG A 89 -20.06 -8.44 -15.68
CA ARG A 89 -20.22 -7.00 -15.45
C ARG A 89 -19.19 -6.53 -14.43
N GLY A 90 -18.41 -5.52 -14.80
CA GLY A 90 -17.55 -4.81 -13.85
C GLY A 90 -18.31 -3.71 -13.12
N VAL A 91 -18.23 -3.69 -11.79
CA VAL A 91 -18.78 -2.63 -10.95
C VAL A 91 -17.68 -1.96 -10.15
N ALA A 92 -17.78 -0.63 -9.99
CA ALA A 92 -16.84 0.11 -9.16
C ALA A 92 -17.03 -0.31 -7.70
N GLN A 93 -15.92 -0.64 -7.03
CA GLN A 93 -15.94 -1.11 -5.65
C GLN A 93 -14.84 -0.43 -4.83
N THR A 94 -15.08 -0.31 -3.53
CA THR A 94 -14.13 0.25 -2.57
C THR A 94 -14.02 -0.67 -1.36
N TRP A 95 -12.80 -1.12 -1.08
CA TRP A 95 -12.44 -1.89 0.09
C TRP A 95 -11.83 -0.96 1.15
N LEU A 96 -12.40 -0.99 2.35
CA LEU A 96 -11.84 -0.35 3.54
C LEU A 96 -11.11 -1.44 4.32
N CYS A 97 -9.79 -1.45 4.20
CA CYS A 97 -8.91 -2.42 4.84
C CYS A 97 -8.37 -1.83 6.14
N GLN A 98 -8.96 -2.24 7.27
CA GLN A 98 -8.39 -1.97 8.58
C GLN A 98 -7.27 -2.97 8.84
N LEU A 99 -6.02 -2.54 8.70
CA LEU A 99 -4.86 -3.39 8.91
C LEU A 99 -4.78 -3.83 10.38
N ALA A 100 -4.32 -5.07 10.57
CA ALA A 100 -3.99 -5.65 11.87
C ALA A 100 -2.45 -5.63 12.02
N PRO A 101 -1.86 -4.53 12.51
CA PRO A 101 -0.44 -4.48 12.76
C PRO A 101 -0.04 -5.40 13.94
N PRO A 102 1.21 -5.89 14.00
CA PRO A 102 1.76 -6.49 15.20
C PRO A 102 1.67 -5.52 16.40
N GLU A 103 1.50 -6.04 17.62
CA GLU A 103 1.23 -5.24 18.83
C GLU A 103 2.20 -4.07 19.07
N ARG A 104 3.47 -4.23 18.67
CA ARG A 104 4.54 -3.25 18.87
C ARG A 104 4.80 -2.35 17.66
N ALA A 105 3.98 -2.42 16.62
CA ALA A 105 4.19 -1.59 15.44
C ALA A 105 3.94 -0.11 15.78
N ALA A 106 4.97 0.72 15.65
CA ALA A 106 4.87 2.17 15.86
C ALA A 106 4.41 2.92 14.59
N GLY A 107 4.62 2.31 13.42
CA GLY A 107 4.35 2.91 12.13
C GLY A 107 4.92 2.02 11.02
N PHE A 108 5.51 2.65 10.02
CA PHE A 108 6.15 1.99 8.89
C PHE A 108 7.61 2.36 8.78
N LYS A 109 8.43 1.36 8.48
CA LYS A 109 9.78 1.53 7.99
C LYS A 109 9.74 1.51 6.48
N VAL A 110 10.12 2.63 5.88
CA VAL A 110 10.10 2.85 4.43
C VAL A 110 11.50 2.77 3.86
N ILE A 111 11.67 1.88 2.90
CA ILE A 111 12.92 1.65 2.18
C ILE A 111 12.73 2.09 0.74
N ASP A 112 13.61 2.95 0.22
CA ASP A 112 13.55 3.34 -1.20
C ASP A 112 13.91 2.14 -2.08
N THR A 113 13.08 1.88 -3.10
CA THR A 113 13.29 0.81 -4.10
C THR A 113 13.88 1.34 -5.41
N TYR A 114 14.13 2.65 -5.50
CA TYR A 114 14.73 3.32 -6.65
C TYR A 114 15.89 4.20 -6.23
N THR A 115 16.87 4.31 -7.12
CA THR A 115 17.96 5.28 -7.04
C THR A 115 17.99 6.10 -8.34
N ALA A 116 17.77 7.41 -8.23
CA ALA A 116 17.83 8.35 -9.36
C ALA A 116 16.96 7.95 -10.58
N GLY A 117 15.76 7.41 -10.36
CA GLY A 117 14.86 6.98 -11.44
C GLY A 117 15.03 5.53 -11.90
N VAL A 118 16.04 4.82 -11.39
CA VAL A 118 16.33 3.42 -11.73
C VAL A 118 15.88 2.52 -10.59
N ARG A 119 15.12 1.46 -10.91
CA ARG A 119 14.69 0.48 -9.90
C ARG A 119 15.89 -0.32 -9.41
N ASP A 120 16.07 -0.38 -8.11
CA ASP A 120 17.11 -1.20 -7.50
C ASP A 120 16.73 -2.69 -7.59
N PRO A 121 17.69 -3.60 -7.87
CA PRO A 121 17.42 -5.02 -7.93
C PRO A 121 16.79 -5.54 -6.62
N GLY A 122 15.74 -6.36 -6.73
CA GLY A 122 14.78 -6.64 -5.65
C GLY A 122 15.32 -7.17 -4.31
N ARG A 123 16.56 -7.67 -4.26
CA ARG A 123 17.22 -8.08 -3.00
C ARG A 123 18.07 -6.97 -2.37
N ALA A 124 18.60 -6.05 -3.17
CA ALA A 124 19.59 -5.06 -2.74
C ALA A 124 19.03 -4.01 -1.77
N TRP A 125 17.71 -3.74 -1.83
CA TRP A 125 17.09 -2.80 -0.92
C TRP A 125 16.58 -3.45 0.38
N ARG A 126 16.32 -4.76 0.42
CA ARG A 126 15.76 -5.44 1.61
C ARG A 126 16.66 -5.34 2.84
N GLU A 127 17.97 -5.25 2.63
CA GLU A 127 18.99 -5.14 3.68
C GLU A 127 19.27 -3.69 4.10
N ARG A 128 18.71 -2.70 3.40
CA ARG A 128 18.98 -1.28 3.68
C ARG A 128 18.24 -0.81 4.94
N SER A 129 18.88 0.14 5.63
CA SER A 129 18.23 0.92 6.66
C SER A 129 17.15 1.81 6.01
N GLY A 130 15.90 1.59 6.39
CA GLY A 130 14.77 2.43 6.00
C GLY A 130 14.51 3.57 6.99
N SER A 131 13.72 4.55 6.55
CA SER A 131 13.24 5.65 7.39
C SER A 131 11.95 5.23 8.10
N GLY A 132 11.91 5.34 9.43
CA GLY A 132 10.71 5.08 10.23
C GLY A 132 9.77 6.29 10.27
N GLY A 133 8.46 6.06 10.26
CA GLY A 133 7.48 7.12 10.41
C GLY A 133 6.04 6.65 10.24
N ARG A 134 5.12 7.61 10.29
CA ARG A 134 3.71 7.40 9.98
C ARG A 134 3.49 7.60 8.50
N LEU A 135 2.95 6.59 7.83
CA LEU A 135 2.59 6.69 6.43
C LEU A 135 1.21 7.35 6.29
N ALA A 136 1.10 8.27 5.35
CA ALA A 136 -0.16 8.87 4.92
C ALA A 136 -0.28 8.78 3.41
N LEU A 137 -1.49 8.56 2.91
CA LEU A 137 -1.79 8.61 1.48
C LEU A 137 -3.15 9.28 1.28
N GLY A 138 -3.25 10.12 0.27
CA GLY A 138 -4.49 10.81 -0.07
C GLY A 138 -4.36 11.61 -1.36
N ASP A 139 -5.49 11.97 -1.93
CA ASP A 139 -5.53 12.80 -3.14
C ASP A 139 -5.21 14.26 -2.80
N GLN A 140 -4.29 14.85 -3.57
CA GLN A 140 -3.87 16.24 -3.47
C GLN A 140 -3.60 16.80 -4.87
N TYR A 141 -3.74 18.11 -5.05
CA TYR A 141 -3.33 18.77 -6.28
C TYR A 141 -1.80 18.84 -6.33
N SER A 142 -1.18 18.29 -7.38
CA SER A 142 0.25 18.48 -7.64
C SER A 142 0.43 19.62 -8.63
N SER A 143 1.16 20.64 -8.20
CA SER A 143 1.54 21.78 -9.05
C SER A 143 2.49 21.37 -10.18
N GLU A 144 3.26 20.30 -9.99
CA GLU A 144 4.27 19.84 -10.93
C GLU A 144 3.66 18.98 -12.04
N LEU A 145 2.63 18.21 -11.71
CA LEU A 145 1.86 17.43 -12.69
C LEU A 145 0.62 18.17 -13.20
N GLN A 146 0.32 19.34 -12.63
CA GLN A 146 -0.84 20.20 -12.96
C GLN A 146 -2.18 19.44 -12.90
N ARG A 147 -2.32 18.49 -11.97
CA ARG A 147 -3.53 17.66 -11.80
C ARG A 147 -3.71 17.17 -10.37
N GLN A 148 -4.94 16.78 -10.05
CA GLN A 148 -5.23 15.99 -8.85
C GLN A 148 -4.58 14.61 -8.98
N THR A 149 -3.88 14.20 -7.93
CA THR A 149 -3.13 12.93 -7.93
C THR A 149 -2.99 12.40 -6.51
N THR A 150 -2.84 11.09 -6.39
CA THR A 150 -2.64 10.44 -5.10
C THR A 150 -1.21 10.70 -4.64
N CYS A 151 -1.03 11.27 -3.45
CA CYS A 151 0.27 11.52 -2.86
C CYS A 151 0.47 10.58 -1.67
N ALA A 152 1.65 9.97 -1.58
CA ALA A 152 2.08 9.24 -0.40
C ALA A 152 3.14 10.04 0.34
N GLU A 153 3.03 10.12 1.66
CA GLU A 153 3.89 10.92 2.51
C GLU A 153 4.34 10.08 3.71
N LEU A 154 5.63 10.17 4.03
CA LEU A 154 6.18 9.63 5.26
C LEU A 154 6.39 10.77 6.25
N LEU A 155 5.61 10.78 7.31
CA LEU A 155 5.71 11.75 8.40
C LEU A 155 6.64 11.18 9.48
N SER A 156 7.63 11.96 9.92
CA SER A 156 8.46 11.58 11.08
C SER A 156 7.60 11.25 12.32
N TYR A 157 8.14 10.42 13.21
CA TYR A 157 7.55 10.24 14.55
C TYR A 157 7.67 11.50 15.40
N SER A 158 8.66 12.36 15.14
CA SER A 158 8.75 13.68 15.77
C SER A 158 7.64 14.61 15.26
N ILE A 159 7.31 15.63 16.06
CA ILE A 159 6.34 16.67 15.69
C ILE A 159 6.98 17.57 14.61
N SER A 160 6.99 17.07 13.38
CA SER A 160 7.33 17.83 12.17
C SER A 160 6.04 18.07 11.39
N THR A 161 5.83 19.30 10.94
CA THR A 161 4.72 19.64 10.03
C THR A 161 5.00 19.21 8.59
N LEU A 162 6.27 18.93 8.25
CA LEU A 162 6.69 18.56 6.91
C LEU A 162 6.98 17.06 6.79
N PRO A 163 6.59 16.43 5.67
CA PRO A 163 6.91 15.04 5.41
C PRO A 163 8.40 14.86 5.14
N THR A 164 8.98 13.80 5.69
CA THR A 164 10.38 13.41 5.47
C THR A 164 10.59 12.86 4.06
N LYS A 165 9.57 12.20 3.50
CA LYS A 165 9.56 11.70 2.12
C LYS A 165 8.18 11.92 1.49
N ARG A 166 8.16 12.12 0.18
CA ARG A 166 6.93 12.26 -0.60
C ARG A 166 7.03 11.56 -1.96
N LEU A 167 6.00 10.80 -2.32
CA LEU A 167 5.73 10.32 -3.67
C LEU A 167 4.47 11.02 -4.20
N VAL A 168 4.51 11.42 -5.46
CA VAL A 168 3.38 11.97 -6.21
C VAL A 168 2.95 10.92 -7.24
N ASP A 169 1.66 10.88 -7.59
CA ASP A 169 1.12 9.84 -8.48
C ASP A 169 1.36 8.44 -7.92
N ALA A 170 1.14 8.31 -6.60
CA ALA A 170 1.39 7.09 -5.86
C ALA A 170 0.37 6.00 -6.21
N TYR A 171 0.86 4.79 -6.40
CA TYR A 171 0.05 3.62 -6.68
C TYR A 171 0.64 2.39 -5.97
N ILE A 172 -0.18 1.35 -5.79
CA ILE A 172 0.26 0.12 -5.13
C ILE A 172 0.87 -0.82 -6.17
N GLU A 173 2.13 -1.19 -5.97
CA GLU A 173 2.85 -2.12 -6.83
C GLU A 173 2.60 -3.57 -6.40
N PHE A 174 2.66 -3.81 -5.09
CA PHE A 174 2.60 -5.13 -4.49
C PHE A 174 2.11 -5.06 -3.04
N MET A 175 1.50 -6.13 -2.54
CA MET A 175 1.19 -6.29 -1.12
C MET A 175 1.23 -7.77 -0.74
N SER A 176 1.96 -8.10 0.33
CA SER A 176 2.01 -9.43 0.95
C SER A 176 1.87 -9.33 2.46
N GLU A 177 1.96 -10.45 3.16
CA GLU A 177 1.99 -10.48 4.63
C GLU A 177 3.08 -9.58 5.23
N GLU A 178 4.28 -9.54 4.62
CA GLU A 178 5.45 -8.84 5.16
C GLU A 178 5.39 -7.31 5.02
N GLY A 179 4.60 -6.80 4.08
CA GLY A 179 4.58 -5.39 3.72
C GLY A 179 3.94 -5.14 2.37
N PHE A 180 4.12 -3.92 1.87
CA PHE A 180 3.64 -3.51 0.56
C PHE A 180 4.59 -2.54 -0.12
N GLU A 181 4.55 -2.52 -1.44
CA GLU A 181 5.35 -1.61 -2.27
C GLU A 181 4.43 -0.53 -2.85
N LEU A 182 4.82 0.73 -2.67
CA LEU A 182 4.25 1.87 -3.37
C LEU A 182 5.20 2.28 -4.49
N GLY A 183 4.66 2.48 -5.68
CA GLY A 183 5.35 3.16 -6.78
C GLY A 183 4.85 4.59 -6.92
N GLY A 184 5.61 5.43 -7.62
CA GLY A 184 5.18 6.79 -7.93
C GLY A 184 6.29 7.62 -8.57
N LEU A 185 6.18 8.93 -8.37
CA LEU A 185 7.12 9.93 -8.86
C LEU A 185 7.72 10.72 -7.71
N ARG A 186 9.03 10.91 -7.72
CA ARG A 186 9.75 11.84 -6.84
C ARG A 186 10.03 13.12 -7.59
N ILE A 187 9.81 14.24 -6.91
CA ILE A 187 10.08 15.58 -7.44
C ILE A 187 11.34 16.10 -6.79
N HIS A 188 12.34 16.39 -7.61
CA HIS A 188 13.55 17.08 -7.20
C HIS A 188 13.42 18.55 -7.58
N SER A 189 13.29 19.43 -6.59
CA SER A 189 13.24 20.88 -6.80
C SER A 189 14.48 21.37 -7.55
N ALA A 190 14.29 22.41 -8.35
CA ALA A 190 15.41 23.09 -8.99
C ALA A 190 16.38 23.63 -7.93
N HIS A 191 17.69 23.48 -8.17
CA HIS A 191 18.73 23.98 -7.26
C HIS A 191 19.95 24.45 -8.04
N GLY A 192 20.28 25.73 -7.91
CA GLY A 192 21.32 26.38 -8.71
C GLY A 192 21.02 26.26 -10.20
N VAL A 193 21.96 25.70 -10.97
CA VAL A 193 21.79 25.45 -12.41
C VAL A 193 21.00 24.17 -12.72
N ARG A 194 20.67 23.34 -11.73
CA ARG A 194 19.95 22.09 -11.97
C ARG A 194 18.45 22.39 -12.11
N PRO A 195 17.84 22.07 -13.26
CA PRO A 195 16.41 22.23 -13.42
C PRO A 195 15.67 21.25 -12.50
N GLN A 196 14.40 21.54 -12.24
CA GLN A 196 13.51 20.62 -11.58
C GLN A 196 13.44 19.30 -12.36
N ARG A 197 13.39 18.17 -11.66
CA ARG A 197 13.28 16.85 -12.28
C ARG A 197 12.18 16.04 -11.62
N VAL A 198 11.41 15.35 -12.45
CA VAL A 198 10.44 14.36 -12.03
C VAL A 198 10.98 13.00 -12.43
N VAL A 199 11.20 12.13 -11.46
CA VAL A 199 11.79 10.80 -11.69
C VAL A 199 10.89 9.72 -11.10
N ARG A 200 10.95 8.52 -11.67
CA ARG A 200 10.30 7.35 -11.07
C ARG A 200 10.92 7.03 -9.72
N ASP A 201 10.09 6.59 -8.81
CA ASP A 201 10.51 6.25 -7.46
C ASP A 201 9.54 5.25 -6.82
N GLY A 202 9.92 4.70 -5.68
CA GLY A 202 9.11 3.69 -4.99
C GLY A 202 9.62 3.38 -3.60
N TRP A 203 8.70 2.89 -2.77
CA TRP A 203 8.90 2.62 -1.35
C TRP A 203 8.43 1.22 -1.04
N PHE A 204 9.30 0.42 -0.42
CA PHE A 204 8.86 -0.76 0.30
C PHE A 204 8.53 -0.38 1.74
N CYS A 205 7.28 -0.61 2.13
CA CYS A 205 6.72 -0.28 3.43
C CYS A 205 6.50 -1.57 4.22
N ARG A 206 7.17 -1.69 5.36
CA ARG A 206 6.95 -2.77 6.34
C ARG A 206 6.65 -2.18 7.70
N TYR A 207 6.01 -2.95 8.58
CA TYR A 207 5.78 -2.50 9.95
C TYR A 207 7.09 -2.16 10.63
N ASP A 208 7.13 -0.98 11.26
CA ASP A 208 8.25 -0.58 12.10
C ASP A 208 8.02 -1.12 13.49
N ILE A 209 8.74 -2.20 13.81
CA ILE A 209 8.69 -2.86 15.12
C ILE A 209 10.00 -2.49 15.81
N PRO A 210 9.99 -1.58 16.80
CA PRO A 210 11.19 -1.26 17.56
C PRO A 210 11.74 -2.53 18.19
N GLU A 211 13.02 -2.81 17.96
CA GLU A 211 13.70 -3.88 18.70
C GLU A 211 13.61 -3.55 20.19
N ARG A 212 13.20 -4.54 20.98
CA ARG A 212 13.19 -4.39 22.44
C ARG A 212 14.63 -4.20 22.87
N GLU A 213 14.95 -3.07 23.51
CA GLU A 213 16.23 -2.92 24.19
C GLU A 213 16.40 -4.06 25.19
N LEU A 214 17.43 -4.88 24.97
CA LEU A 214 17.81 -5.91 25.93
C LEU A 214 18.18 -5.21 27.23
N THR A 215 17.66 -5.70 28.35
CA THR A 215 18.13 -5.20 29.64
C THR A 215 19.63 -5.49 29.78
N LYS A 216 20.35 -4.67 30.56
CA LYS A 216 21.78 -4.89 30.82
C LYS A 216 22.09 -6.31 31.32
N HIS A 217 21.12 -6.95 32.00
CA HIS A 217 21.23 -8.31 32.48
C HIS A 217 21.13 -9.35 31.35
N GLU A 218 20.18 -9.19 30.44
CA GLU A 218 19.98 -10.09 29.29
C GLU A 218 21.12 -9.96 28.26
N ALA A 219 21.61 -8.75 28.02
CA ALA A 219 22.77 -8.51 27.16
C ALA A 219 24.06 -9.15 27.72
N ARG A 220 24.16 -9.32 29.05
CA ARG A 220 25.26 -10.04 29.70
C ARG A 220 25.13 -11.56 29.62
N MET A 221 23.90 -12.10 29.52
CA MET A 221 23.66 -13.55 29.39
C MET A 221 23.87 -14.08 27.97
N LEU A 222 24.00 -13.21 26.97
CA LEU A 222 24.24 -13.54 25.56
C LEU A 222 25.72 -13.45 25.13
N ARG A 223 26.64 -13.15 26.06
CA ARG A 223 28.10 -13.16 25.86
C ARG A 223 28.72 -14.39 26.49
#